data_AF-A0A352JVA6-F1
#
_entry.id   AF-A0A352JVA6-F1
#
_cell.length_a   1.000
_cell.length_b   1.000
_cell.length_c   1.000
_cell.angle_alpha   90.00
_cell.angle_beta   90.00
_cell.angle_gamma   90.00
#
_symmetry.space_group_name_H-M   'P 1'
#
loop_
_entity.id
_entity.type
_entity.pdbx_description
1 polymer ?
#
loop_
_entity_poly.entity_id
_entity_poly.type
_entity_poly.pdbx_seq_one_letter_code
_entity_poly.pdbx_strand_id
1 'polypeptide(L)'
;MNFVKGPQRDQVLNLGQYQAAVDKRLETWENQEFASRFWEKDPTLWFPKPQPEIKDRMGWLDIFEPLHTHLKSMFDFAEQLKAEGIKHVILLGMGGSSLAPEVYQNTFGNSEGFPGLIVL
;
A
#
# COMPACT_ATOMS: atom_id res chain seq x y z
N MET A 1 17.59 12.29 1.58
CA MET A 1 17.14 10.99 2.15
C MET A 1 18.03 9.92 1.52
N ASN A 2 18.87 9.22 2.27
CA ASN A 2 19.68 8.14 1.68
C ASN A 2 18.72 6.98 1.41
N PHE A 3 18.42 6.73 0.13
CA PHE A 3 17.70 5.53 -0.27
C PHE A 3 18.45 4.33 0.31
N VAL A 4 17.80 3.62 1.22
CA VAL A 4 18.28 2.32 1.67
C VAL A 4 18.40 1.48 0.42
N LYS A 5 19.64 1.23 -0.02
CA LYS A 5 19.94 0.05 -0.84
C LYS A 5 19.52 -1.13 0.03
N GLY A 6 18.25 -1.52 -0.10
CA GLY A 6 17.76 -2.74 0.52
C GLY A 6 18.68 -3.89 0.12
N PRO A 7 18.74 -4.98 0.90
CA PRO A 7 19.54 -6.13 0.53
C PRO A 7 19.21 -6.47 -0.92
N GLN A 8 20.23 -6.45 -1.78
CA GLN A 8 20.13 -6.85 -3.18
C GLN A 8 19.69 -8.30 -3.12
N ARG A 9 18.38 -8.54 -3.20
CA ARG A 9 17.85 -9.89 -3.28
C ARG A 9 18.34 -10.42 -4.62
N ASP A 10 19.02 -11.56 -4.60
CA ASP A 10 19.44 -12.32 -5.78
C ASP A 10 18.21 -12.89 -6.51
N GLN A 11 17.29 -12.01 -6.90
CA GLN A 11 16.10 -12.36 -7.64
C GLN A 11 16.48 -12.37 -9.11
N VAL A 12 16.69 -13.58 -9.65
CA VAL A 12 16.85 -13.77 -11.10
C VAL A 12 15.46 -13.81 -11.72
N LEU A 13 15.13 -12.78 -12.51
CA LEU A 13 13.89 -12.71 -13.28
C LEU A 13 14.14 -13.21 -14.70
N ASN A 14 13.44 -14.27 -15.10
CA ASN A 14 13.44 -14.75 -16.49
C ASN A 14 12.19 -14.24 -17.20
N LEU A 15 12.30 -13.11 -17.90
CA LEU A 15 11.14 -12.44 -18.53
C LEU A 15 10.87 -12.93 -19.96
N GLY A 16 11.64 -13.91 -20.45
CA GLY A 16 11.50 -14.48 -21.79
C GLY A 16 11.58 -13.42 -22.88
N GLN A 17 10.61 -13.42 -23.79
CA GLN A 17 10.54 -12.44 -24.89
C GLN A 17 10.41 -10.98 -24.45
N TYR A 18 10.04 -10.72 -23.18
CA TYR A 18 9.86 -9.36 -22.66
C TYR A 18 11.16 -8.77 -22.07
N GLN A 19 12.25 -9.55 -21.95
CA GLN A 19 13.49 -9.11 -21.31
C GLN A 19 14.00 -7.79 -21.89
N ALA A 20 14.21 -7.75 -23.21
CA ALA A 20 14.72 -6.56 -23.88
C ALA A 20 13.82 -5.33 -23.73
N ALA A 21 12.50 -5.51 -23.66
CA ALA A 21 11.55 -4.43 -23.48
C ALA A 21 11.60 -3.85 -22.04
N VAL A 22 11.77 -4.73 -21.05
CA VAL A 22 11.91 -4.33 -19.64
C VAL A 22 13.26 -3.65 -19.40
N ASP A 23 14.36 -4.21 -19.90
CA ASP A 23 15.70 -3.62 -19.75
C ASP A 23 15.75 -2.20 -20.31
N LYS A 24 15.21 -2.00 -21.53
CA LYS A 24 15.11 -0.67 -22.15
C LYS A 24 14.27 0.30 -21.32
N ARG A 25 13.19 -0.18 -20.69
CA ARG A 25 12.35 0.66 -19.84
C ARG A 25 13.07 1.05 -18.56
N LEU A 26 13.78 0.11 -17.93
CA LEU A 26 14.56 0.36 -16.72
C LEU A 26 15.68 1.37 -16.99
N GLU A 27 16.43 1.23 -18.10
CA GLU A 27 17.44 2.21 -18.51
C GLU A 27 16.84 3.61 -18.69
N THR A 28 15.64 3.71 -19.28
CA THR A 28 14.92 4.99 -19.40
C THR A 28 14.57 5.58 -18.04
N TRP A 29 14.10 4.77 -17.09
CA TRP A 29 13.73 5.22 -15.76
C TRP A 29 14.93 5.62 -14.90
N GLU A 30 16.05 4.91 -15.04
CA GLU A 30 17.32 5.28 -14.40
C GLU A 30 17.80 6.65 -14.89
N ASN A 31 17.84 6.85 -16.21
CA ASN A 31 18.22 8.14 -16.81
C ASN A 31 17.29 9.31 -16.42
N GLN A 32 16.06 9.01 -16.02
CA GLN A 32 15.07 10.01 -15.60
C GLN A 32 14.99 10.19 -14.07
N GLU A 33 15.82 9.47 -13.32
CA GLU A 33 15.79 9.39 -11.85
C GLU A 33 14.39 9.04 -11.32
N PHE A 34 13.63 8.25 -12.07
CA PHE A 34 12.21 8.03 -11.85
C PHE A 34 11.92 7.55 -10.43
N ALA A 35 12.69 6.56 -9.95
CA ALA A 35 12.49 6.00 -8.62
C ALA A 35 12.67 7.05 -7.51
N SER A 36 13.73 7.87 -7.58
CA SER A 36 14.00 8.91 -6.58
C SER A 36 12.88 9.95 -6.57
N ARG A 37 12.54 10.48 -7.75
CA ARG A 37 11.48 11.47 -7.95
C ARG A 37 10.11 10.94 -7.53
N PHE A 38 9.86 9.66 -7.75
CA PHE A 38 8.63 8.99 -7.33
C PHE A 38 8.50 8.97 -5.80
N TRP A 39 9.57 8.63 -5.09
CA TRP A 39 9.59 8.71 -3.62
C TRP A 39 9.51 10.13 -3.07
N GLU A 40 10.03 11.12 -3.80
CA GLU A 40 9.88 12.55 -3.48
C GLU A 40 8.51 13.13 -3.84
N LYS A 41 7.60 12.29 -4.37
CA LYS A 41 6.25 12.65 -4.80
C LYS A 41 6.24 13.75 -5.87
N ASP A 42 7.19 13.74 -6.81
CA ASP A 42 7.31 14.71 -7.89
C ASP A 42 6.16 14.57 -8.91
N PRO A 43 5.16 15.49 -8.91
CA PRO A 43 3.97 15.36 -9.77
C PRO A 43 4.30 15.47 -11.27
N THR A 44 5.50 15.92 -11.62
CA THR A 44 5.91 16.07 -13.02
C THR A 44 6.27 14.75 -13.71
N LEU A 45 6.31 13.64 -12.97
CA LEU A 45 6.44 12.30 -13.55
C LEU A 45 5.21 11.87 -14.39
N TRP A 46 4.04 12.46 -14.12
CA TRP A 46 2.79 12.14 -14.82
C TRP A 46 2.35 13.24 -15.79
N PHE A 47 2.60 14.50 -15.46
CA PHE A 47 2.17 15.65 -16.26
C PHE A 47 3.30 16.68 -16.40
N PRO A 48 3.50 17.31 -17.58
CA PRO A 48 4.56 18.31 -17.75
C PRO A 48 4.47 19.52 -16.83
N LYS A 49 3.25 19.86 -16.38
CA LYS A 49 3.00 20.93 -15.40
C LYS A 49 2.66 20.30 -14.05
N PRO A 50 3.19 20.80 -12.93
CA PRO A 50 2.86 20.29 -11.60
C PRO A 50 1.36 20.38 -11.35
N GLN A 51 0.77 19.25 -10.98
CA GLN A 51 -0.63 19.14 -10.55
C GLN A 51 -0.62 18.80 -9.05
N PRO A 52 -0.96 19.74 -8.15
CA PRO A 52 -0.84 19.55 -6.70
C PRO A 52 -1.55 18.28 -6.19
N GLU A 53 -2.68 17.91 -6.79
CA GLU A 53 -3.46 16.73 -6.40
C GLU A 53 -2.72 15.40 -6.59
N ILE A 54 -1.71 15.37 -7.46
CA ILE A 54 -0.92 14.16 -7.70
C ILE A 54 -0.04 13.84 -6.48
N LYS A 55 0.54 14.87 -5.86
CA LYS A 55 1.31 14.70 -4.62
C LYS A 55 0.44 14.14 -3.50
N ASP A 56 -0.80 14.63 -3.38
CA ASP A 56 -1.76 14.16 -2.38
C ASP A 56 -2.16 12.70 -2.62
N ARG A 57 -2.37 12.30 -3.88
CA ARG A 57 -2.66 10.91 -4.27
C ARG A 57 -1.51 9.95 -3.99
N MET A 58 -0.29 10.44 -3.81
CA MET A 58 0.89 9.66 -3.45
C MET A 58 1.12 9.56 -1.93
N GLY A 59 0.18 10.04 -1.11
CA GLY A 59 0.24 9.93 0.36
C GLY A 59 0.34 8.51 0.91
N TRP A 60 0.11 7.48 0.09
CA TRP A 60 0.29 6.08 0.50
C TRP A 60 1.76 5.65 0.58
N LEU A 61 2.70 6.41 -0.01
CA LEU A 61 4.12 6.03 -0.03
C LEU A 61 4.78 6.12 1.35
N ASP A 62 4.35 7.06 2.18
CA ASP A 62 4.90 7.36 3.51
C ASP A 62 3.87 7.11 4.62
N ILE A 63 2.84 6.31 4.34
CA ILE A 63 1.79 6.00 5.32
C ILE A 63 2.28 5.05 6.43
N PHE A 64 3.36 4.31 6.18
CA PHE A 64 3.85 3.29 7.10
C PHE A 64 4.40 3.89 8.40
N GLU A 65 5.13 4.99 8.31
CA GLU A 65 5.71 5.70 9.45
C GLU A 65 4.65 6.16 10.46
N PRO A 66 3.60 6.93 10.09
CA PRO A 66 2.55 7.32 11.02
C PRO A 66 1.73 6.11 11.48
N LEU A 67 1.42 5.16 10.59
CA LEU A 67 0.61 4.00 10.94
C LEU A 67 1.29 3.13 12.01
N HIS A 68 2.62 3.02 11.98
CA HIS A 68 3.37 2.24 12.98
C HIS A 68 3.05 2.68 14.41
N THR A 69 2.89 3.99 14.64
CA THR A 69 2.54 4.53 15.96
C THR A 69 1.13 4.16 16.42
N HIS A 70 0.23 3.82 15.50
CA HIS A 70 -1.16 3.46 15.78
C HIS A 70 -1.39 1.94 15.89
N LEU A 71 -0.43 1.11 15.44
CA LEU A 71 -0.59 -0.35 15.43
C LEU A 71 -1.01 -0.90 16.78
N LYS A 72 -0.37 -0.46 17.87
CA LYS A 72 -0.71 -0.93 19.21
C LYS A 72 -2.18 -0.65 19.54
N SER A 73 -2.66 0.58 19.31
CA SER A 73 -4.06 0.94 19.58
C SER A 73 -5.06 0.13 18.74
N MET A 74 -4.70 -0.23 17.50
CA MET A 74 -5.56 -1.05 16.64
C MET A 74 -5.68 -2.47 17.16
N PHE A 75 -4.57 -3.08 17.61
CA PHE A 75 -4.59 -4.41 18.22
C PHE A 75 -5.31 -4.41 19.57
N ASP A 76 -5.04 -3.42 20.42
CA ASP A 76 -5.72 -3.27 21.72
C ASP A 76 -7.26 -3.17 21.51
N PHE A 77 -7.70 -2.40 20.50
CA PHE A 77 -9.11 -2.28 20.16
C PHE A 77 -9.71 -3.61 19.69
N ALA A 78 -9.03 -4.35 18.82
CA ALA A 78 -9.50 -5.66 18.36
C ALA A 78 -9.65 -6.66 19.53
N GLU A 79 -8.69 -6.67 20.46
CA GLU A 79 -8.76 -7.48 21.69
C GLU A 79 -9.92 -7.06 22.60
N GLN A 80 -10.17 -5.76 22.73
CA GLN A 80 -11.31 -5.25 23.48
C GLN A 80 -12.64 -5.77 22.91
N LEU A 81 -12.84 -5.69 21.59
CA LEU A 81 -14.08 -6.17 20.95
C LEU A 81 -14.28 -7.68 21.19
N LYS A 82 -13.20 -8.46 21.16
CA LYS A 82 -13.21 -9.88 21.48
C LYS A 82 -13.58 -10.14 22.94
N ALA A 83 -12.98 -9.40 23.88
CA ALA A 83 -13.27 -9.53 25.31
C ALA A 83 -14.72 -9.16 25.66
N GLU A 84 -15.29 -8.18 24.97
CA GLU A 84 -16.70 -7.77 25.08
C GLU A 84 -17.67 -8.77 24.43
N GLY A 85 -17.15 -9.79 23.72
CA GLY A 85 -17.95 -10.83 23.09
C GLY A 85 -18.65 -10.39 21.81
N ILE A 86 -18.23 -9.27 21.20
CA ILE A 86 -18.77 -8.77 19.94
C ILE A 86 -18.52 -9.80 18.83
N LYS A 87 -19.56 -10.11 18.06
CA LYS A 87 -19.53 -11.16 17.02
C LYS A 87 -19.44 -10.62 15.61
N HIS A 88 -19.94 -9.42 15.37
CA HIS A 88 -19.98 -8.81 14.04
C HIS A 88 -19.64 -7.32 14.13
N VAL A 89 -18.85 -6.85 13.17
CA VAL A 89 -18.63 -5.43 12.88
C VAL A 89 -19.18 -5.15 11.50
N ILE A 90 -20.02 -4.12 11.40
CA ILE A 90 -20.62 -3.71 10.12
C ILE A 90 -19.94 -2.42 9.68
N LEU A 91 -19.21 -2.48 8.58
CA LEU A 91 -18.63 -1.32 7.93
C LEU A 91 -19.63 -0.78 6.91
N LEU A 92 -20.14 0.42 7.16
CA LEU A 92 -21.01 1.15 6.23
C LEU A 92 -20.16 2.14 5.43
N GLY A 93 -20.08 1.98 4.11
CA GLY A 93 -19.29 2.90 3.31
C GLY A 93 -19.39 2.66 1.81
N MET A 94 -18.72 3.50 1.02
CA MET A 94 -18.71 3.37 -0.44
C MET A 94 -17.29 3.54 -1.00
N GLY A 95 -17.04 2.93 -2.16
CA GLY A 95 -15.79 3.08 -2.89
C GLY A 95 -14.61 2.34 -2.24
N GLY A 96 -13.41 2.90 -2.37
CA GLY A 96 -12.18 2.23 -1.94
C GLY A 96 -12.11 1.91 -0.44
N SER A 97 -12.76 2.70 0.40
CA SER A 97 -12.80 2.48 1.85
C SER A 97 -13.65 1.27 2.27
N SER A 98 -14.60 0.84 1.44
CA SER A 98 -15.36 -0.41 1.64
C SER A 98 -14.77 -1.58 0.86
N LEU A 99 -14.31 -1.32 -0.37
CA LEU A 99 -13.77 -2.37 -1.24
C LEU A 99 -12.46 -2.96 -0.69
N ALA A 100 -11.56 -2.15 -0.12
CA ALA A 100 -10.32 -2.68 0.44
C ALA A 100 -10.57 -3.64 1.64
N PRO A 101 -11.39 -3.28 2.65
CA PRO A 101 -11.79 -4.21 3.69
C PRO A 101 -12.55 -5.45 3.18
N GLU A 102 -13.41 -5.30 2.17
CA GLU A 102 -14.11 -6.43 1.55
C GLU A 102 -13.14 -7.43 0.91
N VAL A 103 -12.15 -6.94 0.16
CA VAL A 103 -11.10 -7.80 -0.43
C VAL A 103 -10.31 -8.51 0.65
N TYR A 104 -9.94 -7.82 1.74
CA TYR A 104 -9.22 -8.45 2.85
C TYR A 104 -10.06 -9.52 3.53
N GLN A 105 -11.34 -9.25 3.78
CA GLN A 105 -12.25 -10.22 4.36
C GLN A 105 -12.40 -11.46 3.47
N ASN A 106 -12.52 -11.28 2.15
CA ASN A 106 -12.64 -12.38 1.20
C ASN A 106 -11.33 -13.16 1.02
N THR A 107 -10.18 -12.54 1.23
CA THR A 107 -8.86 -13.15 1.05
C THR A 107 -8.39 -13.89 2.30
N PHE A 108 -8.53 -13.27 3.47
CA PHE A 108 -7.98 -13.77 4.73
C PHE A 108 -9.02 -14.40 5.65
N GLY A 109 -10.30 -14.04 5.50
CA GLY A 109 -11.36 -14.51 6.38
C GLY A 109 -11.27 -13.95 7.79
N ASN A 110 -11.98 -14.59 8.72
CA ASN A 110 -12.02 -14.19 10.13
C ASN A 110 -10.95 -14.91 10.95
N SER A 111 -10.32 -14.16 11.86
CA SER A 111 -9.46 -14.75 12.90
C SER A 111 -10.31 -15.37 14.02
N GLU A 112 -9.82 -16.45 14.61
CA GLU A 112 -10.55 -17.20 15.63
C GLU A 112 -10.82 -16.34 16.89
N GLY A 113 -12.09 -16.29 17.30
CA GLY A 113 -12.53 -15.54 18.47
C GLY A 113 -12.68 -14.02 18.24
N PHE A 114 -12.29 -13.49 17.07
CA PHE A 114 -12.52 -12.10 16.71
C PHE A 114 -13.87 -11.91 15.99
N PRO A 115 -14.46 -10.70 16.03
CA PRO A 115 -15.70 -10.43 15.31
C PRO A 115 -15.52 -10.58 13.80
N GLY A 116 -16.55 -11.08 13.12
CA GLY A 116 -16.59 -11.10 11.66
C GLY A 116 -16.89 -9.72 11.09
N LEU A 117 -16.21 -9.34 10.01
CA LEU A 117 -16.49 -8.10 9.29
C LEU A 117 -17.56 -8.31 8.20
N ILE A 118 -18.56 -7.44 8.19
CA ILE A 118 -19.57 -7.33 7.14
C ILE A 118 -19.43 -5.94 6.52
N VAL A 119 -19.37 -5.85 5.20
CA VAL A 119 -19.28 -4.58 4.47
C VAL A 119 -20.61 -4.34 3.75
N LEU A 120 -21.19 -3.15 3.93
CA LEU A 120 -22.45 -2.72 3.30
C LEU A 120 -22.30 -1.35 2.63
#